data_AF-A0A943SAZ5-F1
#
_entry.id   AF-A0A943SAZ5-F1
#
_cell.length_a   1.000
_cell.length_b   1.000
_cell.length_c   1.000
_cell.angle_alpha   90.00
_cell.angle_beta   90.00
_cell.angle_gamma   90.00
#
_symmetry.space_group_name_H-M   'P 1'
#
loop_
_entity.id
_entity.type
_entity.pdbx_description
1 polymer ?
#
loop_
_entity_poly.entity_id
_entity_poly.type
_entity_poly.pdbx_seq_one_letter_code
_entity_poly.pdbx_strand_id
1 'polypeptide(L)'
;MMNRITRLTEDQYNRFVKTRKLGANLREVLGIPKTKKVHIGDTLCMIGQQSETKDVFECMHGAKKVLYVVSEPVDEMMAACYSIYLC
;
A
#
# COMPACT_ATOMS: atom_id res chain seq x y z
N MET A 1 -14.79 0.99 -3.87
CA MET A 1 -14.35 1.66 -2.63
C MET A 1 -13.21 0.83 -2.05
N MET A 2 -12.13 1.46 -1.60
CA MET A 2 -10.96 0.74 -1.08
C MET A 2 -11.14 0.43 0.41
N ASN A 3 -10.70 -0.74 0.84
CA ASN A 3 -10.82 -1.17 2.23
C ASN A 3 -9.51 -0.91 2.98
N ARG A 4 -9.55 -0.20 4.11
CA ARG A 4 -8.39 -0.08 4.99
C ARG A 4 -8.15 -1.42 5.67
N ILE A 5 -6.95 -1.97 5.52
CA ILE A 5 -6.62 -3.30 6.06
C ILE A 5 -5.65 -3.26 7.22
N THR A 6 -4.76 -2.26 7.26
CA THR A 6 -3.80 -2.09 8.34
C THR A 6 -3.16 -0.70 8.27
N ARG A 7 -2.30 -0.39 9.23
CA ARG A 7 -1.40 0.76 9.22
C ARG A 7 0.01 0.28 9.50
N LEU A 8 0.96 0.73 8.68
CA LEU A 8 2.37 0.39 8.89
C LEU A 8 2.94 1.12 10.09
N THR A 9 3.85 0.45 10.80
CA THR A 9 4.68 1.15 11.80
C THR A 9 5.67 2.08 11.11
N GLU A 10 6.17 3.05 11.87
CA GLU A 10 7.21 3.99 11.40
C GLU A 10 8.40 3.26 10.77
N ASP A 11 8.90 2.22 11.46
CA ASP A 11 10.03 1.42 11.00
C ASP A 11 9.75 0.66 9.70
N GLN A 12 8.54 0.09 9.57
CA GLN A 12 8.14 -0.63 8.36
C GLN A 12 8.05 0.32 7.17
N TYR A 13 7.39 1.47 7.36
CA TYR A 13 7.24 2.48 6.33
C TYR A 13 8.59 3.08 5.92
N ASN A 14 9.45 3.44 6.88
CA ASN A 14 10.77 4.00 6.58
C ASN A 14 11.68 3.02 5.84
N ARG A 15 11.66 1.73 6.19
CA ARG A 15 12.40 0.69 5.45
C ARG A 15 11.87 0.54 4.03
N PHE A 16 10.55 0.58 3.87
CA PHE A 16 9.90 0.48 2.57
C PHE A 16 10.24 1.67 1.66
N VAL A 17 10.05 2.90 2.14
CA VAL A 17 10.29 4.11 1.34
C VAL A 17 11.75 4.23 0.91
N LYS A 18 12.70 3.94 1.82
CA LYS A 18 14.14 4.02 1.52
C LYS A 18 14.60 3.05 0.43
N THR A 19 14.01 1.86 0.39
CA THR A 19 14.49 0.78 -0.49
C THR A 19 13.57 0.50 -1.66
N ARG A 20 12.34 1.03 -1.63
CA ARG A 20 11.21 0.65 -2.48
C ARG A 20 11.07 -0.87 -2.60
N LYS A 21 11.24 -1.58 -1.48
CA LYS A 21 11.13 -3.04 -1.37
C LYS A 21 10.30 -3.42 -0.15
N LEU A 22 9.48 -4.47 -0.28
CA LEU A 22 8.56 -4.90 0.78
C LEU A 22 9.24 -5.66 1.95
N GLY A 23 10.56 -5.90 1.93
CA GLY A 23 11.25 -6.67 2.97
C GLY A 23 10.60 -8.04 3.27
N ALA A 24 11.07 -8.74 4.31
CA ALA A 24 10.41 -9.97 4.80
C ALA A 24 9.25 -9.63 5.74
N ASN A 25 9.50 -8.77 6.73
CA ASN A 25 8.52 -8.42 7.76
C ASN A 25 7.30 -7.68 7.18
N LEU A 26 7.50 -6.77 6.22
CA LEU A 26 6.38 -6.03 5.63
C LEU A 26 5.56 -6.89 4.66
N ARG A 27 6.18 -7.88 3.98
CA ARG A 27 5.43 -8.92 3.27
C ARG A 27 4.51 -9.71 4.19
N GLU A 28 4.98 -10.09 5.38
CA GLU A 28 4.17 -10.80 6.37
C GLU A 28 2.98 -9.96 6.84
N VAL A 29 3.23 -8.69 7.21
CA VAL A 29 2.19 -7.72 7.62
C VAL A 29 1.13 -7.54 6.54
N LEU A 30 1.54 -7.53 5.27
CA LEU A 30 0.64 -7.36 4.12
C LEU A 30 0.06 -8.68 3.60
N GLY A 31 0.37 -9.82 4.23
CA GLY A 31 -0.07 -11.15 3.78
C GLY A 31 0.43 -11.55 2.39
N ILE A 32 1.60 -11.04 1.97
CA ILE A 32 2.20 -11.30 0.66
C ILE A 32 3.21 -12.45 0.76
N PRO A 33 3.01 -13.58 0.05
CA PRO A 33 3.99 -14.67 0.04
C PRO A 33 5.36 -14.23 -0.47
N LYS A 34 6.45 -14.78 0.10
CA LYS A 34 7.82 -14.50 -0.34
C LYS A 34 8.09 -14.88 -1.80
N THR A 35 7.40 -15.91 -2.29
CA THR A 35 7.50 -16.41 -3.66
C THR A 35 6.81 -15.51 -4.69
N LYS A 36 5.93 -14.60 -4.25
CA LYS A 36 5.15 -13.76 -5.15
C LYS A 36 5.98 -12.56 -5.64
N LYS A 37 6.05 -12.40 -6.95
CA LYS A 37 6.64 -11.20 -7.58
C LYS A 37 5.71 -10.02 -7.33
N VAL A 38 6.32 -8.86 -7.10
CA VAL A 38 5.60 -7.63 -6.80
C VAL A 38 6.15 -6.51 -7.66
N HIS A 39 5.26 -5.64 -8.15
CA HIS A 39 5.64 -4.35 -8.72
C HIS A 39 5.16 -3.24 -7.80
N ILE A 40 5.99 -2.21 -7.65
CA ILE A 40 5.69 -1.05 -6.82
C ILE A 40 5.72 0.17 -7.72
N GLY A 41 4.68 1.00 -7.67
CA GLY A 41 4.59 2.25 -8.42
C GLY A 41 4.09 3.39 -7.55
N ASP A 42 4.36 4.61 -7.99
CA ASP A 42 3.76 5.80 -7.41
C ASP A 42 2.39 6.03 -8.06
N THR A 43 1.37 6.36 -7.28
CA THR A 43 0.00 6.48 -7.78
C THR A 43 -0.78 7.51 -6.96
N LEU A 44 -1.40 8.46 -7.64
CA LEU A 44 -2.46 9.28 -7.04
C LEU A 44 -3.77 8.52 -7.19
N CYS A 45 -4.47 8.23 -6.09
CA CYS A 45 -5.70 7.44 -6.13
C CYS A 45 -6.82 8.01 -5.25
N MET A 46 -8.05 7.78 -5.69
CA MET A 46 -9.25 8.04 -4.89
C MET A 46 -9.47 6.87 -3.93
N ILE A 47 -9.14 7.09 -2.66
CA ILE A 47 -9.38 6.15 -1.56
C ILE A 47 -10.88 6.08 -1.23
N GLY A 48 -11.57 7.22 -1.34
CA GLY A 48 -13.02 7.35 -1.07
C GLY A 48 -13.37 7.42 0.41
N GLN A 49 -12.37 7.65 1.27
CA GLN A 49 -12.51 7.90 2.70
C GLN A 49 -11.25 8.62 3.20
N GLN A 50 -11.36 9.29 4.35
CA GLN A 50 -10.23 9.96 4.99
C GLN A 50 -9.11 8.95 5.25
N SER A 51 -7.87 9.35 4.99
CA SER A 51 -6.70 8.50 5.12
C SER A 51 -5.53 9.27 5.73
N GLU A 52 -4.58 8.53 6.27
CA GLU A 52 -3.35 9.08 6.82
C GLU A 52 -2.13 8.39 6.20
N THR A 53 -0.98 9.08 6.20
CA THR A 53 0.30 8.46 5.84
C THR A 53 0.51 7.17 6.62
N LYS A 54 0.97 6.11 5.91
CA LYS A 54 1.15 4.72 6.38
C LYS A 54 -0.10 3.84 6.41
N ASP A 55 -1.29 4.40 6.18
CA ASP A 55 -2.47 3.58 6.01
C ASP A 55 -2.29 2.68 4.79
N VAL A 56 -2.76 1.44 4.91
CA VAL A 56 -2.75 0.48 3.83
C VAL A 56 -4.18 0.15 3.44
N PHE A 57 -4.47 0.36 2.17
CA PHE A 57 -5.75 0.01 1.57
C PHE A 57 -5.58 -1.15 0.60
N GLU A 58 -6.63 -1.94 0.44
CA GLU A 58 -6.73 -2.93 -0.60
C GLU A 58 -7.90 -2.65 -1.54
N CYS A 59 -7.71 -2.99 -2.81
CA CYS A 59 -8.75 -2.97 -3.82
C CYS A 59 -8.58 -4.15 -4.79
N MET A 60 -9.69 -4.65 -5.31
CA MET A 60 -9.71 -5.64 -6.38
C MET A 60 -9.89 -4.92 -7.71
N HIS A 61 -8.88 -4.99 -8.58
CA HIS A 61 -8.97 -4.57 -9.97
C HIS A 61 -9.24 -5.82 -10.82
N GLY A 62 -10.52 -6.11 -11.05
CA GLY A 62 -10.94 -7.41 -11.59
C GLY A 62 -10.53 -8.55 -10.67
N ALA A 63 -9.77 -9.53 -11.18
CA ALA A 63 -9.25 -10.63 -10.39
C ALA A 63 -7.95 -10.32 -9.63
N LYS A 64 -7.38 -9.11 -9.79
CA LYS A 64 -6.08 -8.74 -9.20
C LYS A 64 -6.26 -7.93 -7.94
N LYS A 65 -5.70 -8.41 -6.83
CA LYS A 65 -5.55 -7.61 -5.61
C LYS A 65 -4.42 -6.60 -5.79
N VAL A 66 -4.72 -5.33 -5.52
CA VAL A 66 -3.76 -4.23 -5.47
C VAL A 66 -3.79 -3.65 -4.06
N LEU A 67 -2.62 -3.42 -3.49
CA LEU A 67 -2.47 -2.75 -2.21
C LEU A 67 -1.97 -1.34 -2.43
N TYR A 68 -2.42 -0.39 -1.63
CA TYR A 68 -2.01 1.01 -1.67
C TYR A 68 -1.51 1.40 -0.29
N VAL A 69 -0.24 1.76 -0.19
CA VAL A 69 0.34 2.34 1.03
C VAL A 69 0.33 3.85 0.87
N VAL A 70 -0.44 4.55 1.70
CA VAL A 70 -0.54 6.02 1.64
C VAL A 70 0.80 6.64 1.99
N SER A 71 1.33 7.47 1.09
CA SER A 71 2.49 8.31 1.35
C SER A 71 2.09 9.68 1.86
N GLU A 72 1.05 10.26 1.27
CA GLU A 72 0.56 11.59 1.60
C GLU A 72 -0.94 11.70 1.30
N PRO A 73 -1.78 11.99 2.31
CA PRO A 73 -3.16 12.40 2.08
C PRO A 73 -3.19 13.70 1.30
N VAL A 74 -4.02 13.79 0.26
CA VAL A 74 -4.16 14.99 -0.57
C VAL A 74 -5.39 15.78 -0.17
N ASP A 75 -6.51 15.08 0.04
CA ASP A 75 -7.76 15.64 0.55
C ASP A 75 -8.56 14.56 1.29
N GLU A 76 -9.85 14.81 1.57
CA GLU A 76 -10.73 13.90 2.31
C GLU A 76 -10.97 12.55 1.61
N MET A 77 -10.71 12.45 0.30
CA MET A 77 -11.00 11.26 -0.50
C MET A 77 -9.82 10.78 -1.36
N MET A 78 -8.78 11.59 -1.54
CA MET A 78 -7.62 11.30 -2.37
C MET A 78 -6.33 11.22 -1.57
N ALA A 79 -5.43 10.35 -2.03
CA ALA A 79 -4.10 10.21 -1.47
C ALA A 79 -3.07 9.86 -2.55
N ALA A 80 -1.87 10.39 -2.38
CA ALA A 80 -0.69 9.85 -3.03
C ALA A 80 -0.27 8.57 -2.31
N CYS A 81 -0.04 7.52 -3.09
CA CYS A 81 0.18 6.17 -2.60
C CYS A 81 1.31 5.48 -3.35
N TYR A 82 1.88 4.49 -2.69
CA TYR A 82 2.63 3.43 -3.33
C TYR A 82 1.69 2.27 -3.65
N SER A 83 1.41 2.07 -4.93
CA SER A 83 0.66 0.91 -5.41
C SER A 83 1.56 -0.32 -5.44
N ILE A 84 1.04 -1.45 -4.99
CA ILE A 84 1.72 -2.73 -4.94
C ILE A 84 0.86 -3.74 -5.72
N TYR A 85 1.36 -4.13 -6.89
CA TYR A 85 0.73 -5.11 -7.76
C TYR A 85 1.35 -6.48 -7.53
N LEU A 86 0.51 -7.47 -7.24
CA LEU A 86 0.94 -8.86 -7.13
C LEU A 86 0.89 -9.50 -8.52
N CYS A 87 2.03 -10.01 -8.99
CA CYS A 87 2.13 -10.78 -10.23
C CYS A 87 1.86 -12.27 -10.02
#